data_AF-A0A4S0PZ29-F1
#
_entry.id   AF-A0A4S0PZ29-F1
#
_cell.length_a   1.000
_cell.length_b   1.000
_cell.length_c   1.000
_cell.angle_alpha   90.00
_cell.angle_beta   90.00
_cell.angle_gamma   90.00
#
_symmetry.space_group_name_H-M   'P 1'
#
loop_
_entity.id
_entity.type
_entity.pdbx_description
1 polymer ?
#
loop_
_entity_poly.entity_id
_entity_poly.type
_entity_poly.pdbx_seq_one_letter_code
_entity_poly.pdbx_strand_id
1 'polypeptide(L)' 'MIFYVTHRKHAYTHAVVLLYHRPDLQASFRLVRYEDAGLLRGVRAGVVVWSDMDRLSAEELQRAAE' A
#
# COMPACT_ATOMS: atom_id res chain seq x y z
N MET A 1 -4.40 2.30 -11.93
CA MET A 1 -4.19 2.91 -10.60
C MET A 1 -3.53 1.87 -9.73
N ILE A 2 -2.50 2.25 -8.99
CA ILE A 2 -1.70 1.40 -8.12
C ILE A 2 -1.97 1.83 -6.69
N PHE A 3 -2.40 0.90 -5.85
CA PHE A 3 -2.49 1.10 -4.40
C PHE A 3 -1.38 0.29 -3.75
N TYR A 4 -0.57 0.95 -2.94
CA TYR A 4 0.49 0.31 -2.19
C TYR A 4 0.14 0.31 -0.71
N VAL A 5 -0.08 -0.89 -0.17
CA VAL A 5 -0.49 -1.12 1.20
C VAL A 5 0.74 -1.35 2.06
N THR A 6 0.88 -0.55 3.12
CA THR A 6 2.07 -0.60 3.96
C THR A 6 1.78 -0.23 5.40
N HIS A 7 2.68 -0.62 6.29
CA HIS A 7 2.70 -0.15 7.67
C HIS A 7 2.95 1.36 7.73
N ARG A 8 2.35 2.03 8.73
CA ARG A 8 2.47 3.49 8.94
C ARG A 8 3.93 3.97 9.01
N LYS A 9 4.79 3.18 9.67
CA LYS A 9 6.23 3.43 9.79
C LYS A 9 6.98 3.48 8.44
N HIS A 10 6.41 2.89 7.39
CA HIS A 10 7.02 2.81 6.05
C HIS A 10 6.30 3.67 5.01
N ALA A 11 5.09 4.16 5.32
CA ALA A 11 4.33 5.05 4.46
C ALA A 11 5.09 6.36 4.18
N TYR A 12 5.78 6.92 5.19
CA TYR A 12 6.55 8.16 5.04
C TYR A 12 7.70 8.03 4.05
N THR A 13 8.48 6.94 4.09
CA THR A 13 9.58 6.70 3.16
C THR A 13 9.08 6.64 1.72
N HIS A 14 7.98 5.93 1.48
CA HIS A 14 7.37 5.85 0.15
C HIS A 14 6.77 7.19 -0.31
N ALA A 15 6.16 7.94 0.61
CA ALA A 15 5.62 9.26 0.30
C ALA A 15 6.72 10.23 -0.14
N VAL A 16 7.88 10.22 0.53
CA VAL A 16 9.05 11.01 0.14
C VAL A 16 9.50 10.67 -1.28
N VAL A 17 9.57 9.38 -1.63
CA VAL A 17 9.93 8.96 -3.00
C VAL A 17 8.95 9.52 -4.04
N LEU A 18 7.64 9.41 -3.79
CA LEU A 18 6.61 9.90 -4.71
C LEU A 18 6.56 11.43 -4.80
N LEU A 19 6.81 12.12 -3.70
CA LEU A 19 6.76 13.59 -3.63
C LEU A 19 7.98 14.23 -4.28
N TYR A 20 9.17 13.69 -4.03
CA TYR A 20 10.43 14.35 -4.41
C TYR A 20 11.14 13.73 -5.60
N HIS A 21 10.93 12.44 -5.88
CA HIS A 21 11.68 11.73 -6.91
C HIS A 21 10.84 11.25 -8.09
N ARG A 22 9.54 10.98 -7.89
CA ARG A 22 8.60 10.54 -8.94
C ARG A 22 7.23 11.24 -8.85
N PRO A 23 7.20 12.57 -8.94
CA PRO A 23 5.95 13.32 -8.86
C PRO A 23 4.96 12.96 -9.98
N ASP A 24 5.45 12.51 -11.13
CA ASP A 24 4.67 11.99 -12.25
C ASP A 24 3.77 10.80 -11.87
N LEU A 25 4.20 9.99 -10.89
CA LEU A 25 3.45 8.84 -10.43
C LEU A 25 2.34 9.19 -9.43
N GLN A 26 2.27 10.42 -8.92
CA GLN A 26 1.23 10.82 -7.98
C GLN A 26 -0.17 10.77 -8.60
N ALA A 27 -0.30 10.83 -9.93
CA ALA A 27 -1.60 10.66 -10.60
C ALA A 27 -2.11 9.20 -10.53
N SER A 28 -1.21 8.23 -10.45
CA SER A 28 -1.50 6.81 -10.64
C SER A 28 -1.17 5.94 -9.44
N PHE A 29 -0.51 6.48 -8.41
CA PHE A 29 -0.08 5.77 -7.21
C PHE A 29 -0.74 6.33 -5.94
N ARG A 30 -1.23 5.45 -5.07
CA ARG A 30 -1.82 5.79 -3.77
C ARG A 30 -1.20 4.93 -2.68
N LEU A 31 -0.75 5.58 -1.61
CA LEU A 31 -0.31 4.88 -0.40
C LEU A 31 -1.50 4.63 0.50
N VAL A 32 -1.64 3.40 0.97
CA VAL A 32 -2.70 2.96 1.88
C VAL A 32 -2.04 2.35 3.10
N ARG A 33 -2.45 2.75 4.29
CA ARG A 33 -1.96 2.10 5.51
C ARG A 33 -2.73 0.80 5.73
N TYR A 34 -2.13 -0.20 6.36
CA TYR A 34 -2.86 -1.44 6.71
C TYR A 34 -4.13 -1.17 7.53
N GLU A 35 -4.12 -0.19 8.44
CA GLU A 35 -5.29 0.26 9.21
C GLU A 35 -6.45 0.77 8.32
N ASP A 36 -6.16 1.22 7.11
CA ASP A 36 -7.13 1.72 6.12
C ASP A 36 -7.40 0.71 4.99
N ALA A 37 -6.91 -0.53 5.07
CA ALA A 37 -7.02 -1.51 3.99
C ALA A 37 -8.48 -1.83 3.61
N GLY A 38 -9.44 -1.59 4.50
CA GLY A 38 -10.87 -1.69 4.22
C GLY A 38 -11.35 -0.83 3.05
N LEU A 39 -10.66 0.28 2.75
CA LEU A 39 -10.94 1.14 1.59
C LEU A 39 -10.77 0.41 0.24
N LEU A 40 -9.98 -0.66 0.21
CA LEU A 40 -9.76 -1.45 -1.00
C LEU A 40 -10.97 -2.30 -1.38
N ARG A 41 -11.96 -2.50 -0.50
CA ARG A 41 -13.19 -3.23 -0.86
C ARG A 41 -13.99 -2.54 -1.98
N GLY A 42 -13.77 -1.24 -2.19
CA GLY A 42 -14.42 -0.45 -3.23
C GLY A 42 -13.63 -0.27 -4.52
N VAL A 43 -12.43 -0.85 -4.66
CA VAL A 43 -11.65 -0.67 -5.90
C VAL A 43 -12.22 -1.52 -7.04
N ARG A 44 -12.37 -0.88 -8.21
CA ARG A 44 -12.81 -1.52 -9.45
C ARG A 44 -11.75 -2.46 -10.03
N ALA A 45 -12.18 -3.40 -10.89
CA ALA A 45 -11.28 -4.24 -11.67
C ALA A 45 -10.29 -3.42 -12.52
N GLY A 46 -9.09 -3.98 -12.78
CA GLY A 46 -8.01 -3.30 -13.49
C GLY A 46 -7.15 -2.37 -12.61
N VAL A 47 -7.38 -2.38 -11.30
CA VAL A 47 -6.52 -1.74 -10.30
C VAL A 47 -5.45 -2.73 -9.84
N VAL A 48 -4.22 -2.25 -9.66
CA VAL A 48 -3.13 -3.03 -9.07
C VAL A 48 -3.06 -2.72 -7.59
N VAL A 49 -3.10 -3.74 -6.75
CA VAL A 49 -2.85 -3.62 -5.31
C VAL A 49 -1.54 -4.34 -5.02
N TRP A 50 -0.61 -3.63 -4.40
CA TRP A 50 0.67 -4.17 -3.98
C TRP A 50 0.84 -3.94 -2.48
N SER A 51 1.56 -4.83 -1.81
CA SER A 51 1.82 -4.71 -0.38
C SER A 51 3.24 -5.15 -0.05
N ASP A 52 3.77 -4.61 1.03
CA ASP A 52 5.10 -4.94 1.55
C ASP A 52 5.06 -6.29 2.31
N MET A 53 4.78 -7.37 1.57
CA MET A 53 4.63 -8.74 2.10
C MET A 53 5.82 -9.17 2.97
N ASP A 54 7.04 -8.77 2.59
CA ASP A 54 8.27 -9.09 3.30
C ASP A 54 8.40 -8.40 4.67
N ARG A 55 7.48 -7.48 4.99
CA ARG A 55 7.46 -6.69 6.22
C ARG A 55 6.28 -7.00 7.12
N LEU A 56 5.47 -7.99 6.75
CA LEU A 56 4.39 -8.49 7.59
C LEU A 56 4.97 -9.21 8.81
N SER A 57 4.35 -9.04 9.97
CA SER A 57 4.70 -9.83 11.15
C SER A 57 4.23 -11.29 10.97
N ALA A 58 4.79 -12.21 11.74
CA ALA A 58 4.34 -13.60 11.74
C ALA A 58 2.83 -13.73 12.05
N GLU A 59 2.29 -12.89 12.95
CA GLU A 59 0.86 -12.85 13.27
C GLU A 59 -0.01 -12.33 12.11
N GLU A 60 0.52 -11.43 11.29
CA GLU A 60 -0.18 -10.91 10.12
C GLU A 60 -0.20 -11.95 8.99
N LEU A 61 0.92 -12.66 8.79
CA LEU A 61 0.99 -13.78 7.85
C LEU A 61 0.04 -14.90 8.25
N GLN A 62 -0.01 -15.25 9.54
CA GLN A 62 -0.93 -16.27 10.06
C GLN A 62 -2.38 -15.88 9.78
N ARG A 63 -2.79 -14.64 10.07
CA ARG A 63 -4.15 -14.15 9.80
C ARG A 63 -4.50 -14.07 8.31
N ALA A 64 -3.52 -13.88 7.43
CA ALA A 64 -3.73 -13.85 5.99
C ALA A 64 -3.85 -15.25 5.37
N ALA A 65 -3.40 -16.29 6.07
CA ALA A 65 -3.47 -17.68 5.64
C ALA A 65 -4.80 -18.38 6.03
N GLU A 66 -5.62 -17.71 6.85
CA GLU A 66 -6.98 -18.12 7.25
C GLU A 66 -8.05 -17.56 6.30
#